data_AF-A0A8B7V4T2-F1
#
_entry.id   AF-A0A8B7V4T2-F1
#
_cell.length_a   1.000
_cell.length_b   1.000
_cell.length_c   1.000
_cell.angle_alpha   90.00
_cell.angle_beta   90.00
_cell.angle_gamma   90.00
#
_symmetry.space_group_name_H-M   'P 1'
#
loop_
_entity.id
_entity.type
_entity.pdbx_description
1 polymer ?
#
loop_
_entity_poly.entity_id
_entity_poly.type
_entity_poly.pdbx_seq_one_letter_code
_entity_poly.pdbx_strand_id
1 'polypeptide(L)'
;MTKVEGMIVNSLSLCYHNKVILAPMVRVGTLPMRLLALDYGADIVYCEELIDLKMLQCKRVVNEVLSTVDFVAPDDRVVFRTCEREQSRVVFQMGTSDAERALAVARLVENDVAGIDVNMGCPKEYSTKGGMGAALLTDPDKIEKILSTLVKGTHRPVTCKIRILPSLEDTLSLVKRIERTGIAAIAVHGRKREERPQHPVSCEVIKTISEALSIPVIANGGSHDHIQKHLDIEDFRQATAASSVMVARAAMWNPSIFLKDGLRPLEEVMQKYIRYAVQYDNHYTNTKYCLCQMLREQLESPQGRLLHAAQSSQEICEAFGLGVFYEETTRELDARRADLLARTPEEVGESAEDISGVIKMAVKFDRRAYPPQITPKMCLLEWCRREKLAQPVYETVQRPLDRLFCSVVTVADKKYQSTLWDKSKKLAEQTAAIVCLRSQGLPEGRLSEESSSLHKRKWEAPDQDPGGPRAQEPALPGELCKKPFVVLRNSEESSLEGRSHFPRVKQGAGLD
;
A
#
# COMPACT_ATOMS: atom_id res chain seq x y z
N MET A 1 30.88 20.74 47.06
CA MET A 1 31.23 20.20 45.73
C MET A 1 30.30 19.03 45.46
N THR A 2 29.13 19.30 44.89
CA THR A 2 28.12 18.30 44.57
C THR A 2 28.02 18.29 43.06
N LYS A 3 28.44 17.17 42.45
CA LYS A 3 28.41 16.96 41.01
C LYS A 3 26.96 17.01 40.54
N VAL A 4 26.66 17.98 39.68
CA VAL A 4 25.47 17.98 38.84
C VAL A 4 25.69 16.86 37.83
N GLU A 5 24.95 15.76 37.99
CA GLU A 5 24.88 14.71 36.99
C GLU A 5 24.24 15.31 35.73
N GLY A 6 25.04 15.35 34.66
CA GLY A 6 24.60 15.84 33.37
C GLY A 6 23.46 14.99 32.84
N MET A 7 22.30 15.62 32.69
CA MET A 7 21.30 15.16 31.72
C MET A 7 21.99 15.06 30.37
N ILE A 8 22.17 13.84 29.87
CA ILE A 8 22.43 13.60 28.46
C ILE A 8 21.17 14.05 27.72
N VAL A 9 21.16 15.32 27.28
CA VAL A 9 20.16 15.82 26.34
C VAL A 9 20.42 15.10 25.02
N ASN A 10 19.59 14.11 24.70
CA ASN A 10 19.68 13.37 23.46
C ASN A 10 19.43 14.34 22.29
N SER A 11 20.48 14.74 21.59
CA SER A 11 20.52 15.94 20.73
C SER A 11 19.99 15.73 19.29
N LEU A 12 18.89 14.98 19.08
CA LEU A 12 18.41 14.62 17.73
C LEU A 12 16.86 14.64 17.57
N SER A 13 16.16 15.57 18.22
CA SER A 13 14.73 15.80 17.91
C SER A 13 14.58 16.46 16.54
N LEU A 14 13.69 15.95 15.68
CA LEU A 14 13.35 16.57 14.40
C LEU A 14 12.83 18.00 14.62
N CYS A 15 13.35 18.98 13.87
CA CYS A 15 12.97 20.39 13.97
C CYS A 15 12.10 20.80 12.79
N TYR A 16 10.95 21.43 13.06
CA TYR A 16 9.95 21.83 12.06
C TYR A 16 10.01 23.32 11.67
N HIS A 17 11.08 24.04 12.02
CA HIS A 17 11.26 25.45 11.65
C HIS A 17 12.09 25.63 10.38
N ASN A 18 11.64 26.49 9.46
CA ASN A 18 12.32 26.80 8.20
C ASN A 18 12.70 25.54 7.43
N LYS A 19 11.69 24.72 7.12
CA LYS A 19 11.84 23.45 6.40
C LYS A 19 10.98 23.45 5.14
N VAL A 20 11.48 22.74 4.13
CA VAL A 20 10.73 22.36 2.94
C VAL A 20 10.41 20.88 3.01
N ILE A 21 9.12 20.55 3.02
CA ILE A 21 8.61 19.25 3.47
C ILE A 21 7.86 18.56 2.33
N LEU A 22 8.15 17.28 2.07
CA LEU A 22 7.29 16.44 1.21
C LEU A 22 6.03 16.04 1.97
N ALA A 23 4.86 16.35 1.39
CA ALA A 23 3.57 16.02 1.98
C ALA A 23 3.25 14.52 1.95
N PRO A 24 2.46 14.01 2.90
CA PRO A 24 1.96 12.64 2.85
C PRO A 24 0.96 12.48 1.69
N MET A 25 1.20 11.49 0.83
CA MET A 25 0.39 11.25 -0.36
C MET A 25 0.20 9.75 -0.58
N VAL A 26 -1.03 9.25 -0.47
CA VAL A 26 -1.38 7.84 -0.71
C VAL A 26 -0.90 7.38 -2.08
N ARG A 27 -0.24 6.21 -2.11
CA ARG A 27 0.53 5.62 -3.23
C ARG A 27 1.80 6.37 -3.63
N VAL A 28 1.83 7.70 -3.56
CA VAL A 28 2.98 8.48 -4.05
C VAL A 28 4.12 8.49 -3.03
N GLY A 29 3.82 8.61 -1.74
CA GLY A 29 4.77 8.75 -0.64
C GLY A 29 5.45 7.44 -0.21
N THR A 30 5.67 6.50 -1.14
CA THR A 30 6.49 5.29 -0.92
C THR A 30 7.98 5.62 -0.93
N LEU A 31 8.82 4.68 -0.48
CA LEU A 31 10.26 4.92 -0.26
C LEU A 31 10.97 5.57 -1.47
N PRO A 32 10.77 5.14 -2.74
CA PRO A 32 11.46 5.74 -3.88
C PRO A 32 11.21 7.24 -4.03
N MET A 33 9.97 7.70 -3.82
CA MET A 33 9.63 9.12 -3.90
C MET A 33 10.24 9.91 -2.74
N ARG A 34 10.23 9.35 -1.53
CA ARG A 34 10.81 10.02 -0.36
C ARG A 34 12.32 10.22 -0.52
N LEU A 35 13.04 9.19 -0.95
CA LEU A 35 14.48 9.29 -1.22
C LEU A 35 14.77 10.28 -2.35
N LEU A 36 13.97 10.27 -3.41
CA LEU A 36 14.15 11.22 -4.52
C LEU A 36 13.82 12.66 -4.12
N ALA A 37 12.86 12.89 -3.22
CA ALA A 37 12.61 14.20 -2.66
C ALA A 37 13.80 14.68 -1.78
N LEU A 38 14.39 13.78 -0.99
CA LEU A 38 15.61 14.09 -0.21
C LEU A 38 16.80 14.41 -1.12
N ASP A 39 16.98 13.70 -2.23
CA ASP A 39 18.02 14.00 -3.25
C ASP A 39 17.92 15.44 -3.73
N TYR A 40 16.69 15.92 -3.93
CA TYR A 40 16.43 17.25 -4.44
C TYR A 40 16.34 18.31 -3.35
N GLY A 41 16.57 17.98 -2.08
CA GLY A 41 16.69 18.96 -1.01
C GLY A 41 15.43 19.17 -0.17
N ALA A 42 14.48 18.23 -0.16
CA ALA A 42 13.49 18.20 0.91
C ALA A 42 14.19 17.94 2.25
N ASP A 43 13.83 18.69 3.28
CA ASP A 43 14.42 18.52 4.62
C ASP A 43 13.74 17.37 5.40
N ILE A 44 12.42 17.23 5.20
CA ILE A 44 11.55 16.27 5.90
C ILE A 44 10.65 15.60 4.86
N VAL A 45 10.45 14.29 4.99
CA VAL A 45 9.62 13.52 4.07
C VAL A 45 8.55 12.73 4.82
N TYR A 46 7.28 13.00 4.53
CA TYR A 46 6.19 12.22 5.10
C TYR A 46 5.93 10.97 4.25
N CYS A 47 5.69 9.83 4.88
CA CYS A 47 5.17 8.67 4.17
C CYS A 47 3.69 8.85 3.79
N GLU A 48 3.17 7.94 2.97
CA GLU A 48 1.72 7.89 2.76
C GLU A 48 0.95 7.61 4.05
N GLU A 49 -0.35 7.99 4.07
CA GLU A 49 -1.25 7.62 5.16
C GLU A 49 -1.36 6.09 5.23
N LEU A 50 -0.94 5.52 6.37
CA LEU A 50 -1.07 4.10 6.66
C LEU A 50 -2.07 3.88 7.80
N ILE A 51 -3.02 2.98 7.60
CA ILE A 51 -4.12 2.76 8.54
C ILE A 51 -3.63 1.94 9.74
N ASP A 52 -3.92 2.43 10.95
CA ASP A 52 -3.50 1.83 12.22
C ASP A 52 -3.87 0.33 12.31
N LEU A 53 -5.09 -0.03 11.95
CA LEU A 53 -5.60 -1.41 11.95
C LEU A 53 -4.78 -2.37 11.08
N LYS A 54 -4.20 -1.89 9.96
CA LYS A 54 -3.33 -2.71 9.11
C LYS A 54 -1.90 -2.76 9.68
N MET A 55 -1.41 -1.66 10.23
CA MET A 55 -0.08 -1.59 10.83
C MET A 55 0.07 -2.46 12.08
N LEU A 56 -0.97 -2.55 12.91
CA LEU A 56 -0.97 -3.44 14.09
C LEU A 56 -0.81 -4.92 13.77
N GLN A 57 -1.11 -5.33 12.54
CA GLN A 57 -0.91 -6.70 12.08
C GLN A 57 0.51 -6.96 11.57
N CYS A 58 1.32 -5.90 11.44
CA CYS A 58 2.63 -5.99 10.83
C CYS A 58 3.70 -6.43 11.83
N LYS A 59 4.74 -7.07 11.32
CA LYS A 59 5.98 -7.34 12.04
C LYS A 59 7.11 -6.49 11.45
N ARG A 60 7.94 -5.94 12.32
CA ARG A 60 9.20 -5.28 11.92
C ARG A 60 10.21 -6.35 11.53
N VAL A 61 10.75 -6.26 10.32
CA VAL A 61 11.73 -7.18 9.76
C VAL A 61 12.90 -6.37 9.23
N VAL A 62 14.12 -6.70 9.67
CA VAL A 62 15.32 -6.17 9.03
C VAL A 62 15.55 -6.96 7.74
N ASN A 63 15.62 -6.24 6.63
CA ASN A 63 15.81 -6.82 5.30
C ASN A 63 17.24 -6.53 4.84
N GLU A 64 18.13 -7.47 5.10
CA GLU A 64 19.57 -7.33 4.79
C GLU A 64 19.83 -7.25 3.29
N VAL A 65 19.03 -7.93 2.46
CA VAL A 65 19.15 -7.92 0.99
C VAL A 65 19.05 -6.49 0.45
N LEU A 66 18.02 -5.76 0.90
CA LEU A 66 17.71 -4.41 0.45
C LEU A 66 18.33 -3.33 1.34
N SER A 67 18.93 -3.70 2.47
CA SER A 67 19.36 -2.78 3.53
C SER A 67 18.21 -1.87 4.00
N THR A 68 17.05 -2.48 4.24
CA THR A 68 15.83 -1.79 4.69
C THR A 68 15.30 -2.34 6.01
N VAL A 69 14.40 -1.58 6.63
CA VAL A 69 13.48 -2.08 7.64
C VAL A 69 12.08 -2.12 7.03
N ASP A 70 11.48 -3.30 7.07
CA ASP A 70 10.18 -3.61 6.48
C ASP A 70 9.16 -3.89 7.57
N PHE A 71 7.96 -3.32 7.44
CA PHE A 71 6.80 -3.64 8.26
C PHE A 71 5.87 -4.53 7.45
N VAL A 72 5.94 -5.83 7.71
CA VAL A 72 5.36 -6.88 6.87
C VAL A 72 4.07 -7.38 7.50
N ALA A 73 2.97 -7.32 6.76
CA ALA A 73 1.69 -7.84 7.20
C ALA A 73 1.60 -9.38 7.04
N PRO A 74 0.59 -10.05 7.64
CA PRO A 74 0.48 -11.51 7.62
C PRO A 74 0.29 -12.12 6.22
N ASP A 75 -0.06 -11.29 5.24
CA ASP A 75 -0.19 -11.68 3.84
C ASP A 75 1.12 -11.59 3.04
N ASP A 76 2.27 -11.43 3.72
CA ASP A 76 3.63 -11.22 3.20
C ASP A 76 3.83 -9.85 2.50
N ARG A 77 2.83 -8.97 2.57
CA ARG A 77 2.89 -7.65 1.95
C ARG A 77 3.64 -6.68 2.86
N VAL A 78 4.64 -6.01 2.30
CA VAL A 78 5.30 -4.87 2.96
C VAL A 78 4.36 -3.67 2.94
N VAL A 79 3.98 -3.18 4.13
CA VAL A 79 3.05 -2.05 4.31
C VAL A 79 3.81 -0.74 4.44
N PHE A 80 4.95 -0.77 5.13
CA PHE A 80 5.88 0.34 5.23
C PHE A 80 7.30 -0.19 5.05
N ARG A 81 8.10 0.51 4.25
CA ARG A 81 9.52 0.23 4.03
C ARG A 81 10.29 1.52 4.23
N THR A 82 11.37 1.46 4.99
CA THR A 82 12.27 2.58 5.26
C THR A 82 13.74 2.11 5.23
N CYS A 83 14.67 3.05 5.20
CA CYS A 83 16.10 2.77 5.26
C CYS A 83 16.83 3.85 6.08
N GLU A 84 18.06 3.54 6.51
CA GLU A 84 18.89 4.40 7.35
C GLU A 84 18.99 5.84 6.80
N ARG A 85 19.08 5.96 5.46
CA ARG A 85 19.24 7.24 4.76
C ARG A 85 18.15 8.27 5.08
N GLU A 86 16.92 7.84 5.32
CA GLU A 86 15.80 8.74 5.65
C GLU A 86 15.40 8.69 7.14
N GLN A 87 16.00 7.81 7.95
CA GLN A 87 15.58 7.56 9.35
C GLN A 87 15.50 8.84 10.20
N SER A 88 16.40 9.80 9.95
CA SER A 88 16.45 11.10 10.64
C SER A 88 15.51 12.17 10.06
N ARG A 89 14.75 11.86 9.00
CA ARG A 89 13.97 12.82 8.22
C ARG A 89 12.56 12.33 7.85
N VAL A 90 12.30 11.03 7.98
CA VAL A 90 11.01 10.43 7.62
C VAL A 90 10.00 10.60 8.76
N VAL A 91 8.80 11.09 8.43
CA VAL A 91 7.67 11.18 9.37
C VAL A 91 6.62 10.15 8.97
N PHE A 92 6.25 9.30 9.93
CA PHE A 92 5.23 8.28 9.73
C PHE A 92 3.84 8.86 9.94
N GLN A 93 3.03 8.95 8.88
CA GLN A 93 1.64 9.38 9.00
C GLN A 93 0.69 8.19 9.16
N MET A 94 -0.07 8.18 10.25
CA MET A 94 -1.14 7.22 10.46
C MET A 94 -2.55 7.80 10.25
N GLY A 95 -3.43 6.97 9.71
CA GLY A 95 -4.88 7.14 9.85
C GLY A 95 -5.36 6.34 11.06
N THR A 96 -5.97 7.00 12.04
CA THR A 96 -6.46 6.37 13.27
C THR A 96 -7.68 7.10 13.83
N SER A 97 -8.45 6.41 14.67
CA SER A 97 -9.60 6.96 15.40
C SER A 97 -9.63 6.51 16.85
N ASP A 98 -8.52 5.97 17.36
CA ASP A 98 -8.39 5.38 18.70
C ASP A 98 -6.98 5.60 19.27
N ALA A 99 -6.92 6.09 20.50
CA ALA A 99 -5.68 6.55 21.11
C ALA A 99 -4.70 5.39 21.41
N GLU A 100 -5.20 4.25 21.86
CA GLU A 100 -4.36 3.11 22.25
C GLU A 100 -3.81 2.40 21.00
N ARG A 101 -4.64 2.24 19.96
CA ARG A 101 -4.16 1.72 18.67
C ARG A 101 -3.11 2.63 18.06
N ALA A 102 -3.34 3.95 18.09
CA ALA A 102 -2.38 4.92 17.60
C ALA A 102 -1.02 4.78 18.32
N LEU A 103 -1.05 4.69 19.64
CA LEU A 103 0.16 4.52 20.45
C LEU A 103 0.89 3.20 20.18
N ALA A 104 0.16 2.10 20.04
CA ALA A 104 0.75 0.81 19.71
C ALA A 104 1.44 0.83 18.33
N VAL A 105 0.86 1.50 17.33
CA VAL A 105 1.49 1.70 16.01
C VAL A 105 2.69 2.64 16.09
N ALA A 106 2.60 3.72 16.86
CA ALA A 106 3.74 4.63 17.06
C ALA A 106 4.95 3.89 17.65
N ARG A 107 4.74 3.09 18.71
CA ARG A 107 5.79 2.28 19.33
C ARG A 107 6.38 1.22 18.40
N LEU A 108 5.57 0.69 17.48
CA LEU A 108 6.05 -0.26 16.47
C LEU A 108 7.11 0.37 15.55
N VAL A 109 6.96 1.65 15.18
CA VAL A 109 7.78 2.31 14.15
C VAL A 109 8.78 3.34 14.71
N GLU A 110 8.64 3.79 15.96
CA GLU A 110 9.37 4.96 16.50
C GLU A 110 10.89 4.87 16.44
N ASN A 111 11.47 3.67 16.41
CA ASN A 111 12.93 3.51 16.31
C ASN A 111 13.46 3.68 14.88
N ASP A 112 12.58 3.62 13.88
CA ASP A 112 12.93 3.64 12.46
C ASP A 112 12.49 4.93 11.75
N VAL A 113 11.86 5.87 12.47
CA VAL A 113 11.33 7.13 11.93
C VAL A 113 11.69 8.32 12.82
N ALA A 114 11.70 9.52 12.24
CA ALA A 114 12.06 10.76 12.94
C ALA A 114 10.89 11.45 13.64
N GLY A 115 9.65 11.16 13.21
CA GLY A 115 8.44 11.75 13.78
C GLY A 115 7.20 10.92 13.50
N ILE A 116 6.14 11.18 14.26
CA ILE A 116 4.82 10.55 14.14
C ILE A 116 3.80 11.62 13.77
N ASP A 117 2.94 11.36 12.78
CA ASP A 117 1.88 12.27 12.37
C ASP A 117 0.51 11.61 12.35
N VAL A 118 -0.53 12.34 12.77
CA VAL A 118 -1.93 11.90 12.66
C VAL A 118 -2.64 12.64 11.54
N ASN A 119 -3.21 11.89 10.60
CA ASN A 119 -4.04 12.46 9.55
C ASN A 119 -5.42 12.86 10.09
N MET A 120 -5.73 14.15 10.04
CA MET A 120 -7.03 14.73 10.36
C MET A 120 -7.64 15.49 9.18
N GLY A 121 -7.09 15.30 7.97
CA GLY A 121 -7.44 16.11 6.79
C GLY A 121 -8.03 15.33 5.61
N CYS A 122 -7.93 13.99 5.60
CA CYS A 122 -8.39 13.18 4.46
C CYS A 122 -9.93 13.16 4.37
N PRO A 123 -10.54 13.66 3.26
CA PRO A 123 -11.99 13.67 3.09
C PRO A 123 -12.53 12.41 2.40
N LYS A 124 -11.67 11.44 2.06
CA LYS A 124 -12.06 10.25 1.28
C LYS A 124 -12.86 9.27 2.14
N GLU A 125 -13.82 8.59 1.53
CA GLU A 125 -14.75 7.70 2.23
C GLU A 125 -14.08 6.59 3.06
N TYR A 126 -12.98 6.01 2.56
CA TYR A 126 -12.28 4.95 3.31
C TYR A 126 -11.74 5.45 4.65
N SER A 127 -11.42 6.76 4.75
CA SER A 127 -10.97 7.40 5.98
C SER A 127 -12.16 7.79 6.84
N THR A 128 -13.13 8.50 6.27
CA THR A 128 -14.25 9.07 7.04
C THR A 128 -15.20 8.00 7.59
N LYS A 129 -15.43 6.90 6.88
CA LYS A 129 -16.23 5.76 7.38
C LYS A 129 -15.61 5.07 8.59
N GLY A 130 -14.28 5.10 8.71
CA GLY A 130 -13.55 4.58 9.89
C GLY A 130 -13.44 5.58 11.04
N GLY A 131 -14.06 6.77 10.93
CA GLY A 131 -13.92 7.85 11.90
C GLY A 131 -12.56 8.54 11.89
N MET A 132 -11.77 8.39 10.82
CA MET A 132 -10.41 8.92 10.66
C MET A 132 -10.39 10.13 9.71
N GLY A 133 -9.25 10.81 9.62
CA GLY A 133 -9.07 11.92 8.69
C GLY A 133 -10.00 13.09 9.04
N ALA A 134 -10.66 13.67 8.04
CA ALA A 134 -11.52 14.85 8.24
C ALA A 134 -12.75 14.57 9.14
N ALA A 135 -13.07 13.31 9.43
CA ALA A 135 -14.11 12.97 10.42
C ALA A 135 -13.67 13.24 11.86
N LEU A 136 -12.36 13.23 12.16
CA LEU A 136 -11.87 13.57 13.50
C LEU A 136 -12.13 15.04 13.84
N LEU A 137 -12.16 15.93 12.84
CA LEU A 137 -12.34 17.37 13.04
C LEU A 137 -13.68 17.75 13.69
N THR A 138 -14.67 16.85 13.67
CA THR A 138 -15.96 17.05 14.35
C THR A 138 -15.97 16.56 15.80
N ASP A 139 -14.87 15.98 16.28
CA ASP A 139 -14.74 15.42 17.63
C ASP A 139 -13.41 15.86 18.28
N PRO A 140 -13.34 17.12 18.77
CA PRO A 140 -12.13 17.66 19.36
C PRO A 140 -11.68 16.92 20.64
N ASP A 141 -12.61 16.30 21.37
CA ASP A 141 -12.30 15.49 22.57
C ASP A 141 -11.51 14.24 22.18
N LYS A 142 -11.91 13.56 21.11
CA LYS A 142 -11.17 12.42 20.56
C LYS A 142 -9.81 12.83 20.02
N ILE A 143 -9.71 13.98 19.35
CA ILE A 143 -8.42 14.55 18.89
C ILE A 143 -7.47 14.73 20.07
N GLU A 144 -7.92 15.40 21.13
CA GLU A 144 -7.12 15.65 22.34
C GLU A 144 -6.67 14.34 23.00
N LYS A 145 -7.57 13.36 23.08
CA LYS A 145 -7.23 12.03 23.63
C LYS A 145 -6.16 11.33 22.80
N ILE A 146 -6.29 11.29 21.47
CA ILE A 146 -5.32 10.63 20.59
C ILE A 146 -3.95 11.32 20.70
N LEU A 147 -3.91 12.64 20.52
CA LEU A 147 -2.65 13.39 20.50
C LEU A 147 -1.94 13.37 21.85
N SER A 148 -2.65 13.62 22.95
CA SER A 148 -2.04 13.60 24.29
C SER A 148 -1.52 12.20 24.67
N THR A 149 -2.17 11.12 24.21
CA THR A 149 -1.70 9.75 24.42
C THR A 149 -0.42 9.48 23.64
N LEU A 150 -0.34 9.93 22.39
CA LEU A 150 0.88 9.82 21.57
C LEU A 150 2.02 10.63 22.17
N VAL A 151 1.80 11.92 22.47
CA VAL A 151 2.83 12.83 23.01
C VAL A 151 3.41 12.30 24.33
N LYS A 152 2.60 11.67 25.19
CA LYS A 152 3.08 11.06 26.45
C LYS A 152 3.74 9.70 26.25
N GLY A 153 3.43 9.00 25.15
CA GLY A 153 3.72 7.58 24.99
C GLY A 153 4.85 7.23 24.02
N THR A 154 5.28 8.17 23.16
CA THR A 154 6.45 8.04 22.28
C THR A 154 7.51 9.09 22.62
N HIS A 155 8.77 8.77 22.34
CA HIS A 155 9.89 9.71 22.47
C HIS A 155 10.13 10.55 21.20
N ARG A 156 9.35 10.32 20.13
CA ARG A 156 9.43 11.07 18.88
C ARG A 156 8.49 12.29 18.90
N PRO A 157 8.83 13.38 18.20
CA PRO A 157 7.91 14.48 18.03
C PRO A 157 6.63 14.03 17.32
N VAL A 158 5.49 14.41 17.88
CA VAL A 158 4.16 14.12 17.33
C VAL A 158 3.64 15.37 16.62
N THR A 159 3.16 15.22 15.39
CA THR A 159 2.48 16.26 14.63
C THR A 159 1.08 15.81 14.22
N CYS A 160 0.28 16.74 13.69
CA CYS A 160 -0.93 16.37 12.97
C CYS A 160 -1.14 17.24 11.74
N LYS A 161 -1.85 16.70 10.75
CA LYS A 161 -2.23 17.41 9.53
C LYS A 161 -3.74 17.60 9.43
N ILE A 162 -4.18 18.85 9.37
CA ILE A 162 -5.60 19.23 9.34
C ILE A 162 -6.02 19.91 8.02
N ARG A 163 -7.33 20.06 7.86
CA ARG A 163 -7.97 21.04 6.97
C ARG A 163 -8.64 22.12 7.83
N ILE A 164 -8.84 23.31 7.26
CA ILE A 164 -9.57 24.39 7.93
C ILE A 164 -11.07 24.07 8.05
N LEU A 165 -11.74 24.64 9.05
CA LEU A 165 -13.18 24.50 9.25
C LEU A 165 -13.97 25.59 8.50
N PRO A 166 -15.30 25.47 8.38
CA PRO A 166 -16.11 26.50 7.71
C PRO A 166 -15.99 27.90 8.33
N SER A 167 -15.86 27.97 9.65
CA SER A 167 -15.64 29.21 10.41
C SER A 167 -14.18 29.37 10.83
N LEU A 168 -13.68 30.60 10.75
CA LEU A 168 -12.36 30.96 11.25
C LEU A 168 -12.29 30.81 12.78
N GLU A 169 -13.36 31.17 13.50
CA GLU A 169 -13.45 31.05 14.96
C GLU A 169 -13.33 29.59 15.40
N ASP A 170 -14.08 28.69 14.77
CA ASP A 170 -14.02 27.26 15.06
C ASP A 170 -12.63 26.70 14.75
N THR A 171 -12.04 27.13 13.63
CA THR A 171 -10.69 26.72 13.24
C THR A 171 -9.67 27.14 14.32
N LEU A 172 -9.74 28.39 14.78
CA LEU A 172 -8.86 28.92 15.83
C LEU A 172 -9.06 28.23 17.19
N SER A 173 -10.31 27.97 17.56
CA SER A 173 -10.64 27.21 18.77
C SER A 173 -10.04 25.81 18.73
N LEU A 174 -10.20 25.11 17.60
CA LEU A 174 -9.68 23.76 17.40
C LEU A 174 -8.15 23.72 17.46
N VAL A 175 -7.44 24.59 16.75
CA VAL A 175 -5.96 24.56 16.71
C VAL A 175 -5.33 24.93 18.06
N LYS A 176 -5.93 25.84 18.83
CA LYS A 176 -5.48 26.15 20.20
C LYS A 176 -5.69 24.95 21.15
N ARG A 177 -6.77 24.20 20.94
CA ARG A 177 -7.00 22.95 21.70
C ARG A 177 -5.99 21.87 21.32
N ILE A 178 -5.70 21.72 20.03
CA ILE A 178 -4.67 20.82 19.52
C ILE A 178 -3.29 21.18 20.08
N GLU A 179 -2.90 22.45 20.08
CA GLU A 179 -1.61 22.91 20.62
C GLU A 179 -1.38 22.48 22.08
N ARG A 180 -2.41 22.60 22.93
CA ARG A 180 -2.34 22.22 24.36
C ARG A 180 -2.04 20.73 24.60
N THR A 181 -2.19 19.88 23.59
CA THR A 181 -1.83 18.46 23.69
C THR A 181 -0.33 18.22 23.75
N GLY A 182 0.48 19.21 23.38
CA GLY A 182 1.95 19.14 23.37
C GLY A 182 2.54 18.62 22.05
N ILE A 183 1.79 18.66 20.95
CA ILE A 183 2.35 18.34 19.63
C ILE A 183 3.48 19.30 19.24
N ALA A 184 4.43 18.81 18.45
CA ALA A 184 5.64 19.54 18.07
C ALA A 184 5.42 20.52 16.91
N ALA A 185 4.43 20.29 16.05
CA ALA A 185 4.05 21.16 14.93
C ALA A 185 2.69 20.75 14.36
N ILE A 186 2.03 21.66 13.64
CA ILE A 186 0.76 21.41 12.94
C ILE A 186 0.86 21.76 11.46
N ALA A 187 0.47 20.82 10.59
CA ALA A 187 0.35 21.08 9.16
C ALA A 187 -1.09 21.47 8.79
N VAL A 188 -1.25 22.62 8.15
CA VAL A 188 -2.56 23.19 7.81
C VAL A 188 -2.73 23.24 6.31
N HIS A 189 -3.65 22.41 5.79
CA HIS A 189 -4.17 22.61 4.43
C HIS A 189 -5.23 23.69 4.48
N GLY A 190 -4.96 24.86 3.88
CA GLY A 190 -5.88 26.01 3.83
C GLY A 190 -7.09 25.83 2.92
N ARG A 191 -7.68 24.63 2.88
CA ARG A 191 -8.95 24.35 2.19
C ARG A 191 -9.88 23.59 3.14
N LYS A 192 -11.18 23.89 3.09
CA LYS A 192 -12.25 23.20 3.82
C LYS A 192 -12.43 21.78 3.31
N ARG A 193 -13.15 20.93 4.04
CA ARG A 193 -13.32 19.50 3.71
C ARG A 193 -13.94 19.29 2.32
N GLU A 194 -14.95 20.09 1.99
CA GLU A 194 -15.72 20.06 0.74
C GLU A 194 -14.97 20.67 -0.45
N GLU A 195 -14.00 21.55 -0.18
CA GLU A 195 -13.24 22.26 -1.21
C GLU A 195 -12.27 21.32 -1.95
N ARG A 196 -12.31 21.43 -3.26
CA ARG A 196 -11.50 20.63 -4.20
C ARG A 196 -10.26 21.41 -4.65
N PRO A 197 -9.29 20.77 -5.32
CA PRO A 197 -8.05 21.44 -5.70
C PRO A 197 -8.23 22.65 -6.64
N GLN A 198 -9.38 22.79 -7.32
CA GLN A 198 -9.71 23.98 -8.13
C GLN A 198 -10.11 25.20 -7.30
N HIS A 199 -10.54 24.99 -6.05
CA HIS A 199 -10.83 26.09 -5.14
C HIS A 199 -9.48 26.69 -4.68
N PRO A 200 -9.37 28.02 -4.54
CA PRO A 200 -8.15 28.66 -4.06
C PRO A 200 -7.82 28.20 -2.62
N VAL A 201 -6.54 28.25 -2.25
CA VAL A 201 -6.12 28.04 -0.87
C VAL A 201 -6.26 29.34 -0.08
N SER A 202 -6.78 29.28 1.14
CA SER A 202 -6.93 30.44 2.02
C SER A 202 -5.63 30.73 2.78
N CYS A 203 -4.76 31.56 2.20
CA CYS A 203 -3.50 31.98 2.82
C CYS A 203 -3.74 32.77 4.11
N GLU A 204 -4.78 33.61 4.14
CA GLU A 204 -5.16 34.46 5.26
C GLU A 204 -5.52 33.65 6.50
N VAL A 205 -6.22 32.53 6.31
CA VAL A 205 -6.56 31.62 7.41
C VAL A 205 -5.31 30.94 7.96
N ILE A 206 -4.40 30.47 7.10
CA ILE A 206 -3.12 29.88 7.55
C ILE A 206 -2.29 30.92 8.30
N LYS A 207 -2.24 32.17 7.81
CA LYS A 207 -1.57 33.28 8.48
C LYS A 207 -2.14 33.54 9.88
N THR A 208 -3.47 33.61 9.98
CA THR A 208 -4.15 33.85 11.25
C THR A 208 -3.88 32.73 12.26
N ILE A 209 -3.80 31.47 11.80
CA ILE A 209 -3.40 30.33 12.64
C ILE A 209 -1.92 30.44 13.06
N SER A 210 -1.03 30.81 12.14
CA SER A 210 0.41 30.94 12.40
C SER A 210 0.73 32.02 13.43
N GLU A 211 -0.02 33.11 13.42
CA GLU A 211 0.09 34.19 14.42
C GLU A 211 -0.53 33.83 15.77
N ALA A 212 -1.50 32.90 15.80
CA ALA A 212 -2.24 32.52 17.00
C ALA A 212 -1.59 31.39 17.81
N LEU A 213 -0.69 30.61 17.21
CA LEU A 213 -0.02 29.47 17.84
C LEU A 213 1.44 29.79 18.18
N SER A 214 1.93 29.19 19.24
CA SER A 214 3.34 29.20 19.66
C SER A 214 4.16 28.07 19.02
N ILE A 215 3.50 26.98 18.60
CA ILE A 215 4.13 25.87 17.87
C ILE A 215 4.30 26.18 16.38
N PRO A 216 5.27 25.56 15.69
CA PRO A 216 5.45 25.69 14.24
C PRO A 216 4.19 25.31 13.45
N VAL A 217 3.75 26.23 12.60
CA VAL A 217 2.74 25.95 11.57
C VAL A 217 3.41 25.65 10.23
N ILE A 218 2.96 24.58 9.58
CA ILE A 218 3.43 24.14 8.27
C ILE A 218 2.33 24.41 7.24
N ALA A 219 2.54 25.38 6.35
CA ALA A 219 1.57 25.75 5.33
C ALA A 219 1.47 24.68 4.24
N ASN A 220 0.25 24.34 3.83
CA ASN A 220 -0.02 23.36 2.77
C ASN A 220 -1.18 23.79 1.87
N GLY A 221 -1.11 23.36 0.60
CA GLY A 221 -2.16 23.57 -0.40
C GLY A 221 -1.76 24.48 -1.57
N GLY A 222 -0.55 25.05 -1.56
CA GLY A 222 -0.09 26.02 -2.57
C GLY A 222 0.33 25.44 -3.93
N SER A 223 0.51 24.13 -4.10
CA SER A 223 0.92 23.55 -5.39
C SER A 223 -0.01 23.98 -6.53
N HIS A 224 0.55 24.29 -7.70
CA HIS A 224 -0.11 24.84 -8.90
C HIS A 224 -0.46 26.32 -8.80
N ASP A 225 -1.26 26.69 -7.79
CA ASP A 225 -1.84 28.03 -7.70
C ASP A 225 -0.81 29.06 -7.21
N HIS A 226 0.10 28.63 -6.33
CA HIS A 226 1.17 29.44 -5.77
C HIS A 226 2.56 28.87 -6.07
N ILE A 227 2.71 27.54 -6.07
CA ILE A 227 4.01 26.86 -6.18
C ILE A 227 4.12 26.13 -7.53
N GLN A 228 4.97 26.65 -8.40
CA GLN A 228 5.34 26.10 -9.71
C GLN A 228 6.86 25.89 -9.85
N LYS A 229 7.67 26.67 -9.13
CA LYS A 229 9.14 26.56 -9.04
C LYS A 229 9.61 26.65 -7.58
N HIS A 230 10.89 26.39 -7.33
CA HIS A 230 11.44 26.35 -5.98
C HIS A 230 11.26 27.66 -5.19
N LEU A 231 11.51 28.81 -5.82
CA LEU A 231 11.43 30.12 -5.16
C LEU A 231 10.04 30.40 -4.58
N ASP A 232 9.00 29.93 -5.27
CA ASP A 232 7.61 30.13 -4.85
C ASP A 232 7.28 29.47 -3.51
N ILE A 233 8.08 28.50 -3.07
CA ILE A 233 7.94 27.86 -1.76
C ILE A 233 8.15 28.90 -0.66
N GLU A 234 9.17 29.76 -0.80
CA GLU A 234 9.44 30.84 0.15
C GLU A 234 8.38 31.93 0.07
N ASP A 235 7.93 32.30 -1.14
CA ASP A 235 6.85 33.26 -1.32
C ASP A 235 5.55 32.79 -0.63
N PHE A 236 5.19 31.52 -0.79
CA PHE A 236 4.04 30.92 -0.11
C PHE A 236 4.22 30.85 1.41
N ARG A 237 5.44 30.58 1.90
CA ARG A 237 5.77 30.62 3.33
C ARG A 237 5.54 32.03 3.91
N GLN A 238 6.03 33.05 3.22
CA GLN A 238 5.89 34.45 3.63
C GLN A 238 4.43 34.92 3.61
N ALA A 239 3.69 34.60 2.54
CA ALA A 239 2.28 34.95 2.40
C ALA A 239 1.40 34.36 3.53
N THR A 240 1.80 33.20 4.05
CA THR A 240 1.08 32.48 5.12
C THR A 240 1.67 32.72 6.51
N ALA A 241 2.73 33.53 6.64
CA ALA A 241 3.51 33.72 7.87
C ALA A 241 3.92 32.39 8.56
N ALA A 242 3.97 31.29 7.81
CA ALA A 242 4.18 29.97 8.35
C ALA A 242 5.68 29.73 8.64
N SER A 243 5.94 28.78 9.53
CA SER A 243 7.31 28.38 9.89
C SER A 243 7.97 27.56 8.78
N SER A 244 7.18 26.73 8.08
CA SER A 244 7.64 25.79 7.06
C SER A 244 6.57 25.58 5.99
N VAL A 245 6.93 24.97 4.86
CA VAL A 245 6.00 24.65 3.77
C VAL A 245 6.03 23.17 3.44
N MET A 246 4.84 22.59 3.30
CA MET A 246 4.63 21.21 2.88
C MET A 246 4.05 21.15 1.47
N VAL A 247 4.76 20.47 0.56
CA VAL A 247 4.46 20.42 -0.88
C VAL A 247 3.98 19.01 -1.27
N ALA A 248 2.83 18.94 -1.95
CA ALA A 248 2.21 17.68 -2.38
C ALA A 248 2.23 17.53 -3.91
N ARG A 249 1.25 18.13 -4.61
CA ARG A 249 1.04 17.93 -6.06
C ARG A 249 2.26 18.33 -6.89
N ALA A 250 2.89 19.46 -6.59
CA ALA A 250 4.07 19.91 -7.35
C ALA A 250 5.22 18.89 -7.25
N ALA A 251 5.45 18.31 -6.06
CA ALA A 251 6.45 17.25 -5.86
C ALA A 251 6.05 15.91 -6.49
N MET A 252 4.75 15.58 -6.51
CA MET A 252 4.24 14.41 -7.23
C MET A 252 4.47 14.51 -8.74
N TRP A 253 4.35 15.72 -9.31
CA TRP A 253 4.58 15.97 -10.73
C TRP A 253 6.06 16.00 -11.08
N ASN A 254 6.86 16.70 -10.26
CA ASN A 254 8.30 16.71 -10.39
C ASN A 254 8.96 16.93 -9.01
N PRO A 255 9.55 15.89 -8.38
CA PRO A 255 10.19 16.03 -7.07
C PRO A 255 11.40 16.96 -7.06
N SER A 256 11.95 17.33 -8.22
CA SER A 256 12.98 18.38 -8.28
C SER A 256 12.47 19.79 -7.95
N ILE A 257 11.17 19.95 -7.64
CA ILE A 257 10.62 21.20 -7.08
C ILE A 257 11.35 21.66 -5.81
N PHE A 258 11.97 20.72 -5.08
CA PHE A 258 12.75 21.00 -3.89
C PHE A 258 14.16 21.53 -4.20
N LEU A 259 14.63 21.43 -5.44
CA LEU A 259 15.99 21.80 -5.82
C LEU A 259 16.10 23.32 -6.01
N LYS A 260 17.01 23.94 -5.24
CA LYS A 260 17.25 25.40 -5.27
C LYS A 260 17.63 25.92 -6.65
N ASP A 261 18.39 25.13 -7.40
CA ASP A 261 18.90 25.49 -8.73
C ASP A 261 17.86 25.36 -9.86
N GLY A 262 16.63 24.96 -9.52
CA GLY A 262 15.52 24.85 -10.46
C GLY A 262 15.18 23.41 -10.86
N LEU A 263 14.09 23.28 -11.61
CA LEU A 263 13.54 21.98 -12.01
C LEU A 263 14.51 21.23 -12.93
N ARG A 264 14.66 19.93 -12.67
CA ARG A 264 15.36 19.00 -13.55
C ARG A 264 14.44 18.49 -14.66
N PRO A 265 14.99 18.14 -15.83
CA PRO A 265 14.23 17.50 -16.90
C PRO A 265 13.51 16.25 -16.39
N LEU A 266 12.25 16.09 -16.80
CA LEU A 266 11.39 15.02 -16.30
C LEU A 266 11.96 13.63 -16.57
N GLU A 267 12.62 13.44 -17.71
CA GLU A 267 13.31 12.20 -18.06
C GLU A 267 14.38 11.81 -17.03
N GLU A 268 15.24 12.76 -16.64
CA GLU A 268 16.26 12.54 -15.60
C GLU A 268 15.63 12.11 -14.27
N VAL A 269 14.54 12.79 -13.90
CA VAL A 269 13.81 12.57 -12.66
C VAL A 269 13.15 11.19 -12.65
N MET A 270 12.47 10.82 -13.73
CA MET A 270 11.82 9.50 -13.88
C MET A 270 12.84 8.37 -13.87
N GLN A 271 13.98 8.52 -14.54
CA GLN A 271 15.02 7.50 -14.51
C GLN A 271 15.58 7.31 -13.09
N LYS A 272 15.84 8.39 -12.34
CA LYS A 272 16.27 8.30 -10.92
C LYS A 272 15.19 7.63 -10.05
N TYR A 273 13.92 7.97 -10.25
CA TYR A 273 12.80 7.33 -9.55
C TYR A 273 12.76 5.81 -9.81
N ILE A 274 12.89 5.39 -11.08
CA ILE A 274 12.89 3.97 -11.46
C ILE A 274 14.08 3.24 -10.83
N ARG A 275 15.27 3.85 -10.79
CA ARG A 275 16.45 3.25 -10.14
C ARG A 275 16.17 2.92 -8.67
N TYR A 276 15.62 3.87 -7.90
CA TYR A 276 15.20 3.58 -6.52
C TYR A 276 14.10 2.54 -6.45
N ALA A 277 13.12 2.57 -7.36
CA ALA A 277 12.06 1.59 -7.37
C ALA A 277 12.58 0.16 -7.57
N VAL A 278 13.59 -0.05 -8.41
CA VAL A 278 14.21 -1.38 -8.60
C VAL A 278 15.09 -1.75 -7.40
N GLN A 279 15.98 -0.85 -6.96
CA GLN A 279 16.91 -1.10 -5.85
C GLN A 279 16.20 -1.45 -4.54
N TYR A 280 15.03 -0.85 -4.30
CA TYR A 280 14.23 -1.08 -3.11
C TYR A 280 13.01 -1.97 -3.37
N ASP A 281 13.01 -2.76 -4.46
CA ASP A 281 11.97 -3.75 -4.79
C ASP A 281 10.55 -3.20 -4.61
N ASN A 282 10.31 -2.01 -5.17
CA ASN A 282 9.02 -1.34 -5.12
C ASN A 282 8.06 -2.02 -6.11
N HIS A 283 6.84 -2.28 -5.66
CA HIS A 283 5.86 -3.00 -6.48
C HIS A 283 5.58 -2.25 -7.79
N TYR A 284 5.67 -2.95 -8.93
CA TYR A 284 5.62 -2.33 -10.27
C TYR A 284 4.37 -1.48 -10.51
N THR A 285 3.20 -1.88 -9.98
CA THR A 285 1.96 -1.10 -10.11
C THR A 285 2.02 0.25 -9.39
N ASN A 286 2.75 0.32 -8.27
CA ASN A 286 3.00 1.56 -7.55
C ASN A 286 3.98 2.44 -8.34
N THR A 287 5.08 1.86 -8.82
CA THR A 287 6.06 2.53 -9.69
C THR A 287 5.37 3.14 -10.91
N LYS A 288 4.56 2.36 -11.60
CA LYS A 288 3.75 2.79 -12.75
C LYS A 288 2.79 3.91 -12.40
N TYR A 289 2.09 3.82 -11.27
CA TYR A 289 1.18 4.87 -10.82
C TYR A 289 1.88 6.22 -10.69
N CYS A 290 3.03 6.26 -10.00
CA CYS A 290 3.80 7.49 -9.79
C CYS A 290 4.35 8.06 -11.10
N LEU A 291 4.91 7.23 -11.97
CA LEU A 291 5.37 7.66 -13.29
C LEU A 291 4.24 8.25 -14.14
N CYS A 292 3.03 7.66 -14.09
CA CYS A 292 1.87 8.25 -14.75
C CYS A 292 1.49 9.62 -14.16
N GLN A 293 1.66 9.83 -12.85
CA GLN A 293 1.43 11.15 -12.23
C GLN A 293 2.48 12.18 -12.65
N MET A 294 3.71 11.75 -12.97
CA MET A 294 4.76 12.62 -13.49
C MET A 294 4.49 13.00 -14.95
N LEU A 295 4.18 12.01 -15.81
CA LEU A 295 3.92 12.23 -17.23
C LEU A 295 2.68 13.09 -17.49
N ARG A 296 1.60 12.92 -16.71
CA ARG A 296 0.32 13.65 -16.87
C ARG A 296 -0.15 13.75 -18.33
N GLU A 297 0.07 14.89 -18.96
CA GLU A 297 -0.32 15.23 -20.33
C GLU A 297 0.54 14.50 -21.37
N GLN A 298 1.73 14.02 -20.98
CA GLN A 298 2.66 13.26 -21.81
C GLN A 298 2.36 11.74 -21.83
N LEU A 299 1.24 11.29 -21.27
CA LEU A 299 0.84 9.87 -21.28
C LEU A 299 0.60 9.32 -22.69
N GLU A 300 0.21 10.18 -23.64
CA GLU A 300 0.00 9.81 -25.04
C GLU A 300 1.30 9.69 -25.85
N SER A 301 2.44 10.10 -25.28
CA SER A 301 3.75 9.95 -25.90
C SER A 301 4.10 8.46 -26.14
N PRO A 302 5.03 8.14 -27.05
CA PRO A 302 5.50 6.76 -27.24
C PRO A 302 5.92 6.09 -25.93
N GLN A 303 6.64 6.82 -25.07
CA GLN A 303 7.08 6.36 -23.76
C GLN A 303 5.91 6.15 -22.79
N GLY A 304 4.93 7.06 -22.79
CA GLY A 304 3.72 6.94 -21.97
C GLY A 304 2.88 5.71 -22.34
N ARG A 305 2.78 5.38 -23.63
CA ARG A 305 2.10 4.17 -24.12
C ARG A 305 2.83 2.89 -23.71
N LEU A 306 4.16 2.86 -23.80
CA LEU A 306 4.97 1.74 -23.32
C LEU A 306 4.80 1.52 -21.81
N LEU A 307 4.86 2.59 -21.02
CA LEU A 307 4.59 2.54 -19.58
C LEU A 307 3.17 1.99 -19.30
N HIS A 308 2.17 2.45 -20.05
CA HIS A 308 0.80 1.98 -19.89
C HIS A 308 0.63 0.50 -20.23
N ALA A 309 1.38 -0.03 -21.19
CA ALA A 309 1.38 -1.45 -21.54
C ALA A 309 2.09 -2.32 -20.49
N ALA A 310 3.14 -1.80 -19.83
CA ALA A 310 4.00 -2.57 -18.93
C ALA A 310 3.26 -3.28 -17.78
N GLN A 311 3.55 -4.56 -17.59
CA GLN A 311 2.99 -5.48 -16.58
C GLN A 311 4.04 -6.01 -15.58
N SER A 312 5.28 -5.52 -15.66
CA SER A 312 6.37 -5.91 -14.77
C SER A 312 7.34 -4.74 -14.53
N SER A 313 8.19 -4.82 -13.50
CA SER A 313 9.25 -3.83 -13.27
C SER A 313 10.28 -3.82 -14.40
N GLN A 314 10.53 -4.97 -15.01
CA GLN A 314 11.42 -5.11 -16.17
C GLN A 314 10.88 -4.32 -17.37
N GLU A 315 9.62 -4.52 -17.75
CA GLU A 315 9.01 -3.79 -18.88
C GLU A 315 8.97 -2.28 -18.63
N ILE A 316 8.79 -1.84 -17.37
CA ILE A 316 8.93 -0.42 -17.01
C ILE A 316 10.35 0.06 -17.25
N CYS A 317 11.38 -0.72 -16.88
CA CYS A 317 12.76 -0.33 -17.11
C CYS A 317 13.09 -0.27 -18.61
N GLU A 318 12.65 -1.25 -19.39
CA GLU A 318 12.82 -1.29 -20.85
C GLU A 318 12.19 -0.06 -21.53
N ALA A 319 10.98 0.33 -21.11
CA ALA A 319 10.29 1.52 -21.62
C ALA A 319 11.06 2.84 -21.38
N PHE A 320 12.03 2.84 -20.45
CA PHE A 320 12.84 4.01 -20.08
C PHE A 320 14.34 3.80 -20.37
N GLY A 321 14.71 2.78 -21.15
CA GLY A 321 16.11 2.51 -21.50
C GLY A 321 16.97 2.04 -20.33
N LEU A 322 16.37 1.45 -19.29
CA LEU A 322 17.01 0.97 -18.06
C LEU A 322 17.06 -0.57 -17.96
N GLY A 323 16.88 -1.30 -19.06
CA GLY A 323 16.89 -2.77 -19.07
C GLY A 323 18.18 -3.38 -18.52
N VAL A 324 19.34 -2.90 -18.97
CA VAL A 324 20.66 -3.35 -18.49
C VAL A 324 20.81 -3.13 -16.98
N PHE A 325 20.44 -1.93 -16.51
CA PHE A 325 20.46 -1.59 -15.09
C PHE A 325 19.56 -2.53 -14.26
N TYR A 326 18.37 -2.88 -14.78
CA TYR A 326 17.45 -3.80 -14.13
C TYR A 326 18.06 -5.20 -13.98
N GLU A 327 18.66 -5.73 -15.04
CA GLU A 327 19.31 -7.05 -15.01
C GLU A 327 20.48 -7.11 -14.03
N GLU A 328 21.36 -6.10 -14.05
CA GLU A 328 22.50 -6.00 -13.14
C GLU A 328 22.04 -5.91 -11.68
N THR A 329 21.10 -5.02 -11.39
CA THR A 329 20.59 -4.80 -10.02
C THR A 329 19.89 -6.05 -9.50
N THR A 330 19.04 -6.68 -10.31
CA THR A 330 18.30 -7.89 -9.88
C THR A 330 19.27 -9.04 -9.62
N ARG A 331 20.29 -9.22 -10.47
CA ARG A 331 21.34 -10.22 -10.26
C ARG A 331 22.11 -9.98 -8.96
N GLU A 332 22.44 -8.74 -8.64
CA GLU A 332 23.09 -8.38 -7.38
C GLU A 332 22.21 -8.71 -6.17
N LEU A 333 20.93 -8.35 -6.22
CA LEU A 333 19.98 -8.65 -5.14
C LEU A 333 19.77 -10.15 -4.96
N ASP A 334 19.72 -10.93 -6.05
CA ASP A 334 19.62 -12.39 -5.99
C ASP A 334 20.90 -13.04 -5.45
N ALA A 335 22.07 -12.51 -5.79
CA ALA A 335 23.34 -12.96 -5.22
C ALA A 335 23.40 -12.69 -3.70
N ARG A 336 22.94 -11.52 -3.25
CA ARG A 336 22.83 -11.19 -1.81
C ARG A 336 21.86 -12.13 -1.09
N ARG A 337 20.71 -12.44 -1.69
CA ARG A 337 19.76 -13.44 -1.15
C ARG A 337 20.41 -14.81 -0.99
N ALA A 338 21.13 -15.27 -2.02
CA ALA A 338 21.80 -16.56 -1.99
C ALA A 338 22.90 -16.64 -0.91
N ASP A 339 23.72 -15.59 -0.77
CA ASP A 339 24.75 -15.49 0.26
C ASP A 339 24.16 -15.48 1.68
N LEU A 340 23.07 -14.72 1.91
CA LEU A 340 22.38 -14.71 3.20
C LEU A 340 21.80 -16.07 3.56
N LEU A 341 21.15 -16.74 2.62
CA LEU A 341 20.63 -18.10 2.82
C LEU A 341 21.74 -19.11 3.13
N ALA A 342 22.93 -18.95 2.55
CA ALA A 342 24.08 -19.80 2.84
C ALA A 342 24.70 -19.53 4.22
N ARG A 343 24.59 -18.31 4.76
CA ARG A 343 25.15 -17.90 6.06
C ARG A 343 24.27 -18.25 7.25
N THR A 344 22.97 -18.35 7.06
CA THR A 344 22.09 -19.02 8.00
C THR A 344 22.27 -20.52 7.81
N PRO A 345 23.04 -21.25 8.66
CA PRO A 345 22.90 -22.69 8.67
C PRO A 345 21.41 -22.98 8.86
N GLU A 346 20.85 -23.85 8.02
CA GLU A 346 19.59 -24.48 8.34
C GLU A 346 19.73 -24.93 9.80
N GLU A 347 18.99 -24.32 10.72
CA GLU A 347 18.46 -25.09 11.82
C GLU A 347 17.70 -26.21 11.12
N VAL A 348 18.40 -27.32 10.91
CA VAL A 348 17.80 -28.63 10.69
C VAL A 348 16.91 -28.74 11.89
N GLY A 349 15.66 -28.32 11.72
CA GLY A 349 14.65 -28.35 12.75
C GLY A 349 14.66 -29.78 13.21
N GLU A 350 15.17 -29.99 14.41
CA GLU A 350 14.99 -31.24 15.12
C GLU A 350 13.52 -31.61 14.89
N SER A 351 13.31 -32.79 14.34
CA SER A 351 12.01 -33.42 14.30
C SER A 351 11.52 -33.46 15.73
N ALA A 352 10.82 -32.42 16.16
CA ALA A 352 10.13 -32.40 17.42
C ALA A 352 9.06 -33.47 17.28
N GLU A 353 9.37 -34.67 17.77
CA GLU A 353 8.40 -35.68 18.14
C GLU A 353 7.52 -35.07 19.23
N ASP A 354 6.58 -34.25 18.77
CA ASP A 354 5.50 -33.72 19.57
C ASP A 354 4.62 -34.91 19.98
N ILE A 355 4.29 -35.02 21.26
CA ILE A 355 3.60 -36.12 21.95
C ILE A 355 2.16 -36.37 21.39
N SER A 356 1.79 -35.68 20.30
CA SER A 356 0.50 -35.73 19.61
C SER A 356 0.42 -36.72 18.43
N GLY A 357 1.52 -37.35 18.02
CA GLY A 357 1.52 -38.33 16.91
C GLY A 357 1.26 -37.73 15.52
N VAL A 358 1.40 -36.40 15.36
CA VAL A 358 1.23 -35.69 14.09
C VAL A 358 2.59 -35.31 13.52
N ILE A 359 2.89 -35.78 12.31
CA ILE A 359 4.10 -35.45 11.55
C ILE A 359 3.97 -34.02 11.00
N LYS A 360 4.89 -33.13 11.38
CA LYS A 360 4.86 -31.71 11.04
C LYS A 360 6.06 -31.30 10.19
N MET A 361 5.84 -30.42 9.21
CA MET A 361 6.91 -29.82 8.41
C MET A 361 6.47 -28.44 7.90
N ALA A 362 7.38 -27.48 7.80
CA ALA A 362 7.06 -26.15 7.26
C ALA A 362 6.92 -26.19 5.73
N VAL A 363 5.69 -26.13 5.22
CA VAL A 363 5.42 -26.21 3.77
C VAL A 363 4.40 -25.16 3.31
N LYS A 364 4.69 -24.53 2.17
CA LYS A 364 3.79 -23.63 1.44
C LYS A 364 3.43 -24.23 0.07
N PHE A 365 2.17 -24.13 -0.32
CA PHE A 365 1.71 -24.51 -1.66
C PHE A 365 1.73 -23.28 -2.57
N ASP A 366 2.65 -23.26 -3.55
CA ASP A 366 2.64 -22.29 -4.63
C ASP A 366 2.07 -22.92 -5.89
N ARG A 367 0.92 -22.41 -6.34
CA ARG A 367 0.23 -22.91 -7.54
C ARG A 367 1.10 -22.91 -8.79
N ARG A 368 2.06 -21.97 -8.91
CA ARG A 368 2.94 -21.81 -10.08
C ARG A 368 3.96 -22.94 -10.21
N ALA A 369 4.25 -23.66 -9.13
CA ALA A 369 5.19 -24.77 -9.12
C ALA A 369 4.60 -26.09 -9.66
N TYR A 370 3.31 -26.14 -9.98
CA TYR A 370 2.60 -27.37 -10.40
C TYR A 370 1.88 -27.17 -11.74
N PRO A 371 1.77 -28.21 -12.59
CA PRO A 371 0.98 -28.18 -13.80
C PRO A 371 -0.49 -27.79 -13.57
N PRO A 372 -1.19 -27.16 -14.55
CA PRO A 372 -2.60 -26.75 -14.40
C PRO A 372 -3.57 -27.86 -13.99
N GLN A 373 -3.27 -29.12 -14.29
CA GLN A 373 -4.17 -30.26 -14.05
C GLN A 373 -3.81 -31.07 -12.79
N ILE A 374 -2.65 -30.82 -12.16
CA ILE A 374 -2.11 -31.63 -11.07
C ILE A 374 -2.05 -30.81 -9.79
N THR A 375 -2.45 -31.43 -8.68
CA THR A 375 -2.30 -30.85 -7.34
C THR A 375 -1.81 -31.92 -6.36
N PRO A 376 -1.05 -31.55 -5.32
CA PRO A 376 -0.59 -32.49 -4.29
C PRO A 376 -1.72 -33.34 -3.69
N LYS A 377 -2.89 -32.75 -3.45
CA LYS A 377 -4.07 -33.47 -2.94
C LYS A 377 -4.54 -34.59 -3.90
N MET A 378 -4.42 -34.37 -5.21
CA MET A 378 -4.73 -35.39 -6.22
C MET A 378 -3.68 -36.49 -6.26
N CYS A 379 -2.39 -36.13 -6.22
CA CYS A 379 -1.28 -37.08 -6.15
C CYS A 379 -1.40 -38.01 -4.93
N LEU A 380 -1.71 -37.45 -3.75
CA LEU A 380 -1.91 -38.22 -2.53
C LEU A 380 -3.11 -39.15 -2.62
N LEU A 381 -4.23 -38.68 -3.19
CA LEU A 381 -5.42 -39.52 -3.39
C LEU A 381 -5.16 -40.68 -4.35
N GLU A 382 -4.45 -40.43 -5.44
CA GLU A 382 -4.09 -41.45 -6.43
C GLU A 382 -3.13 -42.48 -5.86
N TRP A 383 -2.14 -42.03 -5.09
CA TRP A 383 -1.25 -42.92 -4.35
C TRP A 383 -2.01 -43.81 -3.38
N CYS A 384 -2.90 -43.27 -2.54
CA CYS A 384 -3.72 -44.08 -1.63
C CYS A 384 -4.53 -45.15 -2.37
N ARG A 385 -5.10 -44.82 -3.54
CA ARG A 385 -5.82 -45.79 -4.37
C ARG A 385 -4.92 -46.91 -4.88
N ARG A 386 -3.71 -46.57 -5.35
CA ARG A 386 -2.74 -47.54 -5.86
C ARG A 386 -2.29 -48.50 -4.78
N GLU A 387 -2.02 -47.98 -3.58
CA GLU A 387 -1.60 -48.76 -2.41
C GLU A 387 -2.78 -49.42 -1.68
N LYS A 388 -4.01 -49.32 -2.20
CA LYS A 388 -5.25 -49.87 -1.61
C LYS A 388 -5.49 -49.39 -0.16
N LEU A 389 -5.08 -48.17 0.15
CA LEU A 389 -5.33 -47.49 1.42
C LEU A 389 -6.70 -46.79 1.42
N ALA A 390 -7.21 -46.50 2.61
CA ALA A 390 -8.37 -45.64 2.76
C ALA A 390 -8.09 -44.24 2.17
N GLN A 391 -9.15 -43.55 1.72
CA GLN A 391 -9.00 -42.21 1.17
C GLN A 391 -8.48 -41.23 2.24
N PRO A 392 -7.60 -40.27 1.88
CA PRO A 392 -7.10 -39.27 2.82
C PRO A 392 -8.24 -38.45 3.44
N VAL A 393 -8.26 -38.36 4.77
CA VAL A 393 -9.27 -37.57 5.52
C VAL A 393 -8.63 -36.27 5.99
N TYR A 394 -9.30 -35.14 5.74
CA TYR A 394 -8.81 -33.81 6.08
C TYR A 394 -9.67 -33.15 7.17
N GLU A 395 -9.03 -32.72 8.24
CA GLU A 395 -9.63 -31.90 9.30
C GLU A 395 -9.00 -30.51 9.24
N THR A 396 -9.81 -29.46 9.11
CA THR A 396 -9.28 -28.08 8.96
C THR A 396 -9.83 -27.17 10.04
N VAL A 397 -8.93 -26.47 10.72
CA VAL A 397 -9.25 -25.48 11.75
C VAL A 397 -8.98 -24.08 11.20
N GLN A 398 -9.87 -23.13 11.53
CA GLN A 398 -9.67 -21.71 11.27
C GLN A 398 -9.28 -20.99 12.56
N ARG A 399 -8.19 -20.22 12.53
CA ARG A 399 -7.73 -19.41 13.66
C ARG A 399 -8.58 -18.13 13.78
N PRO A 400 -9.19 -17.84 14.95
CA PRO A 400 -10.10 -16.70 15.10
C PRO A 400 -9.46 -15.31 14.88
N LEU A 401 -8.18 -15.14 15.24
CA LEU A 401 -7.48 -13.85 15.23
C LEU A 401 -7.25 -13.28 13.82
N ASP A 402 -6.79 -14.12 12.89
CA ASP A 402 -6.38 -13.72 11.54
C ASP A 402 -7.12 -14.49 10.44
N ARG A 403 -8.08 -15.33 10.82
CA ARG A 403 -8.93 -16.13 9.92
C ARG A 403 -8.13 -17.07 9.01
N LEU A 404 -6.88 -17.38 9.34
CA LEU A 404 -6.07 -18.35 8.61
C LEU A 404 -6.46 -19.79 8.93
N PHE A 405 -6.14 -20.71 8.03
CA PHE A 405 -6.54 -22.11 8.06
C PHE A 405 -5.33 -23.02 8.23
N CYS A 406 -5.49 -24.10 9.00
CA CYS A 406 -4.52 -25.18 9.10
C CYS A 406 -5.26 -26.51 8.93
N SER A 407 -4.72 -27.40 8.10
CA SER A 407 -5.32 -28.71 7.82
C SER A 407 -4.41 -29.82 8.31
N VAL A 408 -5.02 -30.87 8.86
CA VAL A 408 -4.37 -32.14 9.18
C VAL A 408 -4.94 -33.18 8.23
N VAL A 409 -4.06 -33.89 7.52
CA VAL A 409 -4.45 -35.05 6.71
C VAL A 409 -4.12 -36.34 7.45
N THR A 410 -5.08 -37.27 7.49
CA THR A 410 -4.88 -38.61 8.05
C THR A 410 -4.81 -39.63 6.92
N VAL A 411 -3.73 -40.42 6.90
CA VAL A 411 -3.50 -41.51 5.94
C VAL A 411 -2.82 -42.68 6.65
N ALA A 412 -3.40 -43.89 6.52
CA ALA A 412 -2.90 -45.10 7.18
C ALA A 412 -2.62 -44.90 8.69
N ASP A 413 -3.60 -44.32 9.39
CA ASP A 413 -3.56 -44.00 10.83
C ASP A 413 -2.45 -43.02 11.28
N LYS A 414 -1.74 -42.41 10.32
CA LYS A 414 -0.77 -41.34 10.57
C LYS A 414 -1.34 -39.98 10.18
N LYS A 415 -1.00 -38.96 10.96
CA LYS A 415 -1.46 -37.58 10.74
C LYS A 415 -0.32 -36.70 10.26
N TYR A 416 -0.59 -35.83 9.31
CA TYR A 416 0.39 -34.93 8.69
C TYR A 416 -0.13 -33.51 8.63
N GLN A 417 0.70 -32.53 8.95
CA GLN A 417 0.29 -31.13 9.06
C GLN A 417 1.43 -30.16 8.69
N SER A 418 1.10 -29.06 8.01
CA SER A 418 2.07 -27.96 7.85
C SER A 418 2.18 -27.11 9.12
N THR A 419 3.39 -26.68 9.49
CA THR A 419 3.55 -25.69 10.56
C THR A 419 3.13 -24.28 10.13
N LEU A 420 2.95 -24.05 8.82
CA LEU A 420 2.51 -22.79 8.24
C LEU A 420 0.98 -22.74 8.12
N TRP A 421 0.40 -21.56 8.34
CA TRP A 421 -1.05 -21.32 8.23
C TRP A 421 -1.39 -20.68 6.88
N ASP A 422 -2.51 -21.08 6.29
CA ASP A 422 -2.89 -20.74 4.91
C ASP A 422 -4.12 -19.82 4.83
N LYS A 423 -4.22 -19.03 3.75
CA LYS A 423 -5.30 -18.04 3.56
C LYS A 423 -6.68 -18.66 3.24
N SER A 424 -6.74 -19.95 2.92
CA SER A 424 -8.00 -20.64 2.66
C SER A 424 -7.91 -22.12 3.02
N LYS A 425 -9.06 -22.73 3.35
CA LYS A 425 -9.18 -24.18 3.56
C LYS A 425 -8.57 -25.00 2.43
N LYS A 426 -8.82 -24.60 1.17
CA LYS A 426 -8.31 -25.31 -0.02
C LYS A 426 -6.78 -25.33 -0.07
N LEU A 427 -6.12 -24.23 0.31
CA LEU A 427 -4.65 -24.17 0.35
C LEU A 427 -4.09 -25.01 1.50
N ALA A 428 -4.71 -24.92 2.68
CA ALA A 428 -4.32 -25.70 3.86
C ALA A 428 -4.35 -27.22 3.61
N GLU A 429 -5.36 -27.69 2.87
CA GLU A 429 -5.45 -29.11 2.50
C GLU A 429 -4.34 -29.52 1.51
N GLN A 430 -3.91 -28.63 0.61
CA GLN A 430 -2.79 -28.92 -0.31
C GLN A 430 -1.46 -28.99 0.46
N THR A 431 -1.22 -28.09 1.40
CA THR A 431 0.00 -28.08 2.21
C THR A 431 0.08 -29.32 3.11
N ALA A 432 -1.03 -29.74 3.73
CA ALA A 432 -1.10 -30.99 4.47
C ALA A 432 -0.80 -32.22 3.59
N ALA A 433 -1.34 -32.25 2.36
CA ALA A 433 -1.05 -33.32 1.39
C ALA A 433 0.44 -33.38 1.01
N ILE A 434 1.08 -32.23 0.81
CA ILE A 434 2.52 -32.16 0.55
C ILE A 434 3.32 -32.74 1.73
N VAL A 435 2.97 -32.39 2.97
CA VAL A 435 3.67 -32.92 4.15
C VAL A 435 3.62 -34.44 4.18
N CYS A 436 2.46 -35.02 3.91
CA CYS A 436 2.30 -36.48 3.78
C CYS A 436 3.19 -37.03 2.66
N LEU A 437 3.13 -36.48 1.44
CA LEU A 437 3.90 -36.98 0.30
C LEU A 437 5.41 -36.94 0.54
N ARG A 438 5.95 -35.81 1.02
CA ARG A 438 7.38 -35.70 1.32
C ARG A 438 7.84 -36.61 2.44
N SER A 439 7.04 -36.73 3.51
CA SER A 439 7.37 -37.63 4.63
C SER A 439 7.44 -39.09 4.22
N GLN A 440 6.75 -39.45 3.13
CA GLN A 440 6.74 -40.78 2.53
C GLN A 440 7.73 -40.92 1.35
N GLY A 441 8.49 -39.86 1.02
CA GLY A 441 9.40 -39.84 -0.12
C GLY A 441 8.70 -39.94 -1.49
N LEU A 442 7.45 -39.50 -1.59
CA LEU A 442 6.62 -39.60 -2.78
C LEU A 442 6.63 -38.28 -3.59
N PRO A 443 6.50 -38.36 -4.93
CA PRO A 443 6.40 -37.17 -5.77
C PRO A 443 5.12 -36.38 -5.48
N GLU A 444 5.22 -35.05 -5.47
CA GLU A 444 4.09 -34.14 -5.22
C GLU A 444 3.53 -33.49 -6.49
N GLY A 445 4.06 -33.86 -7.67
CA GLY A 445 3.60 -33.40 -8.97
C GLY A 445 4.15 -32.02 -9.34
N ARG A 446 5.32 -31.65 -8.82
CA ARG A 446 6.02 -30.40 -9.18
C ARG A 446 6.50 -30.43 -10.62
N LEU A 447 6.61 -29.26 -11.25
CA LEU A 447 7.15 -29.11 -12.61
C LEU A 447 8.61 -29.62 -12.76
N SER A 448 9.36 -29.69 -11.66
CA SER A 448 10.76 -30.16 -11.62
C SER A 448 10.91 -31.66 -11.38
N GLU A 449 9.82 -32.39 -11.11
CA GLU A 449 9.87 -33.84 -10.90
C GLU A 449 9.69 -34.54 -12.26
N GLU A 450 10.67 -35.38 -12.68
CA GLU A 450 10.56 -36.14 -13.93
C GLU A 450 9.31 -37.01 -13.91
N SER A 451 8.46 -36.86 -14.93
CA SER A 451 7.15 -37.49 -14.99
C SER A 451 7.26 -38.99 -15.29
N SER A 452 7.51 -39.81 -14.27
CA SER A 452 7.28 -41.26 -14.37
C SER A 452 5.80 -41.57 -14.08
N SER A 453 5.05 -41.92 -15.12
CA SER A 453 3.73 -42.58 -15.11
C SER A 453 2.50 -41.77 -14.65
N LEU A 454 1.98 -40.93 -15.55
CA LEU A 454 0.54 -40.61 -15.62
C LEU A 454 0.06 -40.82 -17.06
N HIS A 455 -0.28 -42.06 -17.41
CA HIS A 455 -0.84 -42.39 -18.72
C HIS A 455 -2.25 -41.78 -18.87
N LYS A 456 -2.38 -40.99 -19.94
CA LYS A 456 -3.64 -40.50 -20.53
C LYS A 456 -4.66 -41.63 -20.65
N ARG A 457 -5.85 -41.48 -20.06
CA ARG A 457 -7.06 -42.16 -20.57
C ARG A 457 -7.75 -41.23 -21.56
N LYS A 458 -7.79 -41.68 -22.83
CA LYS A 458 -8.68 -41.19 -23.88
C LYS A 458 -10.13 -41.35 -23.42
N TRP A 459 -10.93 -40.32 -23.61
CA TRP A 459 -12.38 -40.41 -23.58
C TRP A 459 -12.82 -40.96 -24.94
N GLU A 460 -13.35 -42.18 -24.98
CA GLU A 460 -14.06 -42.72 -26.14
C GLU A 460 -15.46 -42.11 -26.16
N ALA A 461 -15.83 -41.50 -27.29
CA ALA A 461 -17.21 -41.12 -27.57
C ALA A 461 -17.93 -42.32 -28.21
N PRO A 462 -19.22 -42.57 -27.93
CA PRO A 462 -19.95 -43.67 -28.56
C PRO A 462 -20.29 -43.34 -30.03
N ASP A 463 -20.16 -44.35 -30.87
CA ASP A 463 -20.50 -44.39 -32.30
C ASP A 463 -21.92 -43.89 -32.63
N GLN A 464 -22.01 -43.11 -33.72
CA GLN A 464 -23.06 -43.29 -34.74
C GLN A 464 -22.46 -43.13 -36.15
N ASP A 465 -22.84 -44.06 -37.01
CA ASP A 465 -22.30 -44.48 -38.30
C ASP A 465 -22.81 -43.60 -39.49
N PRO A 466 -22.57 -43.89 -40.80
CA PRO A 466 -21.73 -43.08 -41.68
C PRO A 466 -22.48 -42.53 -42.92
N GLY A 467 -21.92 -41.56 -43.65
CA GLY A 467 -22.46 -41.25 -44.98
C GLY A 467 -21.95 -40.01 -45.72
N GLY A 468 -20.94 -40.21 -46.58
CA GLY A 468 -20.86 -39.60 -47.92
C GLY A 468 -20.38 -38.14 -48.06
N PRO A 469 -19.80 -37.74 -49.22
CA PRO A 469 -18.54 -36.98 -49.22
C PRO A 469 -18.59 -35.54 -49.78
N ARG A 470 -17.66 -34.74 -49.25
CA ARG A 470 -16.86 -33.63 -49.86
C ARG A 470 -17.56 -32.57 -50.73
N ALA A 471 -17.35 -31.30 -50.35
CA ALA A 471 -16.85 -30.26 -51.25
C ALA A 471 -16.10 -29.17 -50.45
N GLN A 472 -14.89 -28.82 -50.92
CA GLN A 472 -14.13 -27.64 -50.52
C GLN A 472 -14.57 -26.45 -51.39
N GLU A 473 -14.71 -25.26 -50.82
CA GLU A 473 -14.20 -24.01 -51.42
C GLU A 473 -14.19 -22.85 -50.39
N PRO A 474 -13.25 -21.88 -50.50
CA PRO A 474 -12.97 -20.86 -49.48
C PRO A 474 -13.66 -19.52 -49.80
N ALA A 475 -13.96 -18.71 -48.78
CA ALA A 475 -14.34 -17.30 -48.99
C ALA A 475 -13.81 -16.37 -47.89
N LEU A 476 -13.34 -15.22 -48.37
CA LEU A 476 -12.61 -14.12 -47.72
C LEU A 476 -13.48 -13.25 -46.76
N PRO A 477 -12.84 -12.34 -45.97
CA PRO A 477 -13.45 -11.70 -44.80
C PRO A 477 -14.20 -10.41 -45.14
N GLY A 478 -15.28 -10.13 -44.40
CA GLY A 478 -15.95 -8.83 -44.45
C GLY A 478 -17.14 -8.69 -43.50
N GLU A 479 -17.10 -7.56 -42.78
CA GLU A 479 -18.21 -6.83 -42.17
C GLU A 479 -18.66 -7.10 -40.72
N LEU A 480 -18.48 -6.03 -39.95
CA LEU A 480 -19.04 -5.75 -38.65
C LEU A 480 -20.57 -5.83 -38.67
N CYS A 481 -21.16 -6.46 -37.65
CA CYS A 481 -22.47 -6.06 -37.18
C CYS A 481 -22.57 -6.14 -35.65
N LYS A 482 -22.88 -4.98 -35.06
CA LYS A 482 -23.14 -4.72 -33.64
C LYS A 482 -24.31 -5.60 -33.16
N LYS A 483 -24.19 -6.22 -31.99
CA LYS A 483 -25.33 -6.79 -31.26
C LYS A 483 -25.65 -5.96 -30.01
N PRO A 484 -26.94 -5.68 -29.73
CA PRO A 484 -27.36 -4.79 -28.65
C PRO A 484 -27.56 -5.53 -27.31
N PHE A 485 -27.47 -4.72 -26.25
CA PHE A 485 -27.74 -5.07 -24.85
C PHE A 485 -29.23 -5.41 -24.64
N VAL A 486 -29.52 -6.55 -24.00
CA VAL A 486 -30.86 -6.95 -23.56
C VAL A 486 -31.04 -6.55 -22.10
N VAL A 487 -32.04 -5.72 -21.83
CA VAL A 487 -32.52 -5.36 -20.48
C VAL A 487 -33.74 -6.23 -20.16
N LEU A 488 -33.66 -6.99 -19.08
CA LEU A 488 -34.79 -7.74 -18.52
C LEU A 488 -35.63 -6.80 -17.64
N ARG A 489 -36.91 -6.61 -18.01
CA ARG A 489 -37.98 -6.12 -17.13
C ARG A 489 -38.79 -7.33 -16.66
N ASN A 490 -39.05 -7.40 -15.35
CA ASN A 490 -40.23 -8.08 -14.83
C ASN A 490 -41.19 -7.03 -14.28
N SER A 491 -42.45 -7.18 -14.67
CA SER A 491 -43.65 -6.48 -14.24
C SER A 491 -44.33 -7.25 -13.12
N GLU A 492 -44.94 -6.55 -12.16
CA GLU A 492 -46.33 -6.79 -11.72
C GLU A 492 -46.86 -5.62 -10.86
N GLU A 493 -48.14 -5.33 -11.07
CA GLU A 493 -49.01 -4.22 -10.59
C GLU A 493 -49.36 -4.36 -9.09
N SER A 494 -49.96 -3.43 -8.33
CA SER A 494 -51.01 -2.40 -8.49
C SER A 494 -50.92 -1.49 -7.22
N SER A 495 -51.59 -0.36 -6.97
CA SER A 495 -52.84 0.24 -7.43
C SER A 495 -52.97 1.69 -6.88
N LEU A 496 -53.77 2.50 -7.59
CA LEU A 496 -54.64 3.62 -7.13
C LEU A 496 -54.08 5.03 -6.80
N GLU A 497 -54.32 5.91 -7.78
CA GLU A 497 -55.04 7.21 -7.74
C GLU A 497 -54.59 8.40 -6.85
N GLY A 498 -54.38 9.55 -7.53
CA GLY A 498 -54.33 10.87 -6.91
C GLY A 498 -53.95 12.00 -7.88
N ARG A 499 -54.93 12.49 -8.67
CA ARG A 499 -54.95 13.78 -9.40
C ARG A 499 -54.63 14.97 -8.43
N SER A 500 -54.17 16.17 -8.76
CA SER A 500 -54.02 16.98 -9.98
C SER A 500 -53.35 18.33 -9.64
N HIS A 501 -52.72 18.94 -10.64
CA HIS A 501 -52.59 20.39 -10.92
C HIS A 501 -51.61 21.30 -10.15
N PHE A 502 -50.55 21.68 -10.88
CA PHE A 502 -49.90 23.00 -10.84
C PHE A 502 -50.29 23.81 -12.09
N PRO A 503 -50.55 25.13 -12.01
CA PRO A 503 -50.49 26.02 -13.16
C PRO A 503 -49.15 26.77 -13.24
N ARG A 504 -48.63 26.83 -14.47
CA ARG A 504 -47.58 27.75 -14.92
C ARG A 504 -48.08 29.20 -14.89
N VAL A 505 -47.23 30.15 -14.51
CA VAL A 505 -47.37 31.56 -14.88
C VAL A 505 -46.11 32.04 -15.59
N LYS A 506 -46.37 32.82 -16.64
CA LYS A 506 -45.49 33.29 -17.71
C LYS A 506 -44.59 34.47 -17.32
N GLN A 507 -43.56 34.62 -18.16
CA GLN A 507 -42.71 35.78 -18.44
C GLN A 507 -43.41 37.15 -18.46
N GLY A 508 -42.64 38.18 -18.08
CA GLY A 508 -42.81 39.58 -18.47
C GLY A 508 -41.44 40.29 -18.54
N ALA A 509 -41.16 40.94 -19.67
CA ALA A 509 -40.05 41.87 -19.96
C ALA A 509 -40.06 43.09 -19.00
N GLY A 510 -39.07 43.97 -18.83
CA GLY A 510 -37.88 44.42 -19.57
C GLY A 510 -37.72 45.95 -19.32
N LEU A 511 -36.49 46.48 -19.40
CA LEU A 511 -36.04 47.89 -19.26
C LEU A 511 -35.94 48.38 -17.79
N ASP A 512 -34.88 49.02 -17.30
CA ASP A 512 -33.71 49.71 -17.88
C ASP A 512 -32.34 49.18 -17.41
#